data_AF-A0AA40P5Z0-F1
#
_entry.id   AF-A0AA40P5Z0-F1
#
_cell.length_a   1.000
_cell.length_b   1.000
_cell.length_c   1.000
_cell.angle_alpha   90.00
_cell.angle_beta   90.00
_cell.angle_gamma   90.00
#
_symmetry.space_group_name_H-M   'P 1'
#
loop_
_entity.id
_entity.type
_entity.pdbx_description
1 polymer ?
#
loop_
_entity_poly.entity_id
_entity_poly.type
_entity_poly.pdbx_seq_one_letter_code
_entity_poly.pdbx_strand_id
1 'polypeptide(L)' 'MLYLALIPAARGKGYGRNLLQGVQQAAEQIRCPVATVVWANNPHARQQYLALGFQVEEQDVAAARLIWYPGQTAAF' A
#
# COMPACT_ATOMS: atom_id res chain seq x y z
N MET A 1 -6.79 -8.67 9.13
CA MET A 1 -5.80 -7.58 9.02
C MET A 1 -4.41 -8.18 8.88
N LEU A 2 -3.58 -7.64 7.97
CA LEU A 2 -2.21 -8.10 7.71
C LEU A 2 -1.23 -7.02 8.17
N TYR A 3 -0.18 -7.41 8.88
CA TYR A 3 0.92 -6.51 9.28
C TYR A 3 2.18 -6.89 8.50
N LEU A 4 2.68 -5.96 7.69
CA LEU A 4 3.89 -6.16 6.90
C LEU A 4 5.02 -5.29 7.44
N ALA A 5 6.13 -5.92 7.84
CA ALA A 5 7.35 -5.23 8.20
C ALA A 5 8.56 -5.98 7.63
N LEU A 6 9.43 -5.26 6.94
CA LEU A 6 10.72 -5.79 6.51
C LEU A 6 11.75 -5.62 7.61
N ILE A 7 12.46 -6.71 7.93
CA ILE A 7 13.65 -6.66 8.77
C ILE A 7 14.69 -5.71 8.18
N PRO A 8 15.56 -5.07 8.99
CA PRO A 8 16.52 -4.07 8.50
C PRO A 8 17.35 -4.52 7.29
N ALA A 9 17.83 -5.77 7.30
CA ALA A 9 18.63 -6.35 6.21
C ALA A 9 17.87 -6.51 4.87
N ALA A 10 16.54 -6.42 4.88
CA ALA A 10 15.67 -6.56 3.72
C ALA A 10 15.15 -5.20 3.18
N ARG A 11 15.42 -4.08 3.88
CA ARG A 11 14.97 -2.75 3.47
C ARG A 11 15.79 -2.21 2.31
N GLY A 12 15.22 -1.28 1.53
CA GLY A 12 15.89 -0.65 0.39
C GLY A 12 16.13 -1.55 -0.82
N LYS A 13 15.74 -2.83 -0.77
CA LYS A 13 15.96 -3.83 -1.84
C LYS A 13 14.74 -4.06 -2.74
N GLY A 14 13.70 -3.24 -2.62
CA GLY A 14 12.48 -3.38 -3.41
C GLY A 14 11.50 -4.48 -2.96
N TYR A 15 11.84 -5.32 -1.98
CA TYR A 15 10.98 -6.42 -1.52
C TYR A 15 9.58 -5.98 -1.09
N GLY A 16 9.46 -4.82 -0.43
CA GLY A 16 8.17 -4.30 0.03
C GLY A 16 7.25 -3.96 -1.14
N ARG A 17 7.81 -3.41 -2.22
CA ARG A 17 7.08 -3.14 -3.45
C ARG A 17 6.58 -4.44 -4.09
N ASN A 18 7.47 -5.43 -4.23
CA ASN A 18 7.12 -6.71 -4.85
C ASN A 18 6.02 -7.44 -4.04
N LEU A 19 6.10 -7.41 -2.70
CA LEU A 19 5.08 -7.97 -1.83
C LEU A 19 3.72 -7.30 -2.02
N LEU A 20 3.68 -5.96 -2.02
CA LEU A 20 2.43 -5.21 -2.21
C LEU A 20 1.84 -5.43 -3.59
N GLN A 21 2.67 -5.50 -4.63
CA GLN A 21 2.23 -5.84 -5.99
C GLN A 21 1.66 -7.27 -6.06
N GLY A 22 2.26 -8.24 -5.37
CA GLY A 22 1.70 -9.60 -5.27
C GLY A 22 0.33 -9.62 -4.57
N VAL A 23 0.15 -8.81 -3.53
CA VAL A 23 -1.16 -8.63 -2.87
C VAL A 23 -2.17 -8.00 -3.83
N GLN A 24 -1.79 -6.95 -4.56
CA GLN A 24 -2.64 -6.33 -5.58
C GLN A 24 -3.03 -7.32 -6.67
N GLN A 25 -2.09 -8.12 -7.19
CA GLN A 25 -2.35 -9.15 -8.19
C GLN A 25 -3.34 -10.21 -7.67
N ALA A 26 -3.20 -10.67 -6.44
CA ALA A 26 -4.14 -11.62 -5.84
C ALA A 26 -5.53 -11.00 -5.64
N ALA A 27 -5.58 -9.73 -5.21
CA ALA A 27 -6.83 -8.99 -5.04
C ALA A 27 -7.53 -8.72 -6.39
N GLU A 28 -6.76 -8.49 -7.46
CA GLU A 28 -7.27 -8.34 -8.83
C GLU A 28 -8.03 -9.59 -9.29
N GLN A 29 -7.47 -10.78 -9.03
CA GLN A 29 -8.07 -12.07 -9.42
C GLN A 29 -9.46 -12.28 -8.81
N ILE A 30 -9.71 -11.73 -7.63
CA ILE A 30 -11.00 -11.83 -6.92
C ILE A 30 -11.79 -10.53 -6.94
N ARG A 31 -11.31 -9.50 -7.65
CA ARG A 31 -11.91 -8.15 -7.77
C ARG A 31 -12.26 -7.52 -6.41
N CYS A 32 -11.36 -7.62 -5.44
CA CYS A 32 -11.53 -6.98 -4.13
C CYS A 32 -10.57 -5.79 -3.94
N PRO A 33 -11.00 -4.72 -3.23
CA PRO A 33 -10.10 -3.65 -2.84
C PRO A 33 -9.11 -4.08 -1.76
N VAL A 34 -7.94 -3.46 -1.75
CA VAL A 34 -6.91 -3.63 -0.72
C VAL A 34 -6.86 -2.38 0.14
N ALA A 35 -7.14 -2.53 1.44
CA ALA A 35 -7.05 -1.44 2.41
C ALA A 35 -5.78 -1.54 3.25
N THR A 36 -5.18 -0.40 3.55
CA THR A 36 -4.03 -0.27 4.44
C THR A 36 -4.16 0.98 5.31
N VAL A 37 -3.47 0.98 6.45
CA VAL A 37 -3.36 2.14 7.34
C VAL A 37 -1.89 2.49 7.49
N VAL A 38 -1.55 3.75 7.32
CA VAL A 38 -0.20 4.27 7.51
C VAL A 38 -0.19 5.33 8.60
N TRP A 39 0.69 5.15 9.59
CA TRP A 39 0.91 6.14 10.64
C TRP A 39 1.58 7.40 10.09
N ALA A 40 1.22 8.57 10.61
CA ALA A 40 1.75 9.86 10.18
C ALA A 40 3.27 9.97 10.34
N ASN A 41 3.85 9.25 11.30
CA ASN A 41 5.30 9.16 11.51
C ASN A 41 6.04 8.28 10.48
N ASN A 42 5.34 7.73 9.48
CA ASN A 42 5.91 6.90 8.42
C ASN A 42 5.62 7.47 7.02
N PRO A 43 6.13 8.68 6.71
CA PRO A 43 5.87 9.33 5.43
C PRO A 43 6.40 8.54 4.24
N HIS A 44 7.48 7.76 4.44
CA HIS A 44 8.06 6.91 3.41
C HIS A 44 7.08 5.81 2.98
N ALA A 45 6.45 5.10 3.93
CA ALA A 45 5.44 4.10 3.59
C ALA A 45 4.24 4.72 2.87
N ARG A 46 3.81 5.92 3.28
CA ARG A 46 2.73 6.65 2.61
C ARG A 46 3.07 6.92 1.14
N GLN A 47 4.26 7.46 0.87
CA GLN A 47 4.71 7.71 -0.51
C GLN A 47 4.75 6.43 -1.35
N GLN A 48 5.20 5.31 -0.76
CA GLN A 48 5.23 4.03 -1.46
C GLN A 48 3.83 3.51 -1.80
N TYR A 49 2.86 3.62 -0.88
CA TYR A 49 1.48 3.23 -1.17
C TYR A 49 0.86 4.10 -2.28
N LEU A 50 1.05 5.42 -2.21
CA LEU A 50 0.57 6.34 -3.24
C LEU A 50 1.17 6.02 -4.62
N ALA A 51 2.47 5.73 -4.68
CA ALA A 51 3.15 5.33 -5.92
C ALA A 51 2.66 3.99 -6.49
N LEU A 52 2.00 3.17 -5.67
CA LEU A 52 1.35 1.92 -6.08
C LEU A 52 -0.13 2.09 -6.44
N GLY A 53 -0.61 3.34 -6.51
CA GLY A 53 -2.00 3.67 -6.87
C GLY A 53 -2.99 3.55 -5.72
N PHE A 54 -2.54 3.39 -4.47
CA PHE A 54 -3.44 3.56 -3.33
C PHE A 54 -3.88 5.02 -3.23
N GLN A 55 -5.12 5.22 -2.83
CA GLN A 55 -5.73 6.53 -2.65
C GLN A 55 -6.04 6.74 -1.17
N VAL A 56 -5.91 7.98 -0.68
CA VAL A 56 -6.28 8.32 0.69
C VAL A 56 -7.81 8.46 0.74
N GLU A 57 -8.45 7.64 1.55
CA GLU A 57 -9.90 7.64 1.73
C GLU A 57 -10.28 8.38 3.02
N GLU A 58 -9.50 8.20 4.08
CA GLU A 58 -9.65 8.92 5.35
C GLU A 58 -8.26 9.29 5.89
N GLN A 59 -8.16 10.44 6.54
CA GLN A 59 -6.92 10.87 7.19
C GLN A 59 -7.24 11.69 8.44
N ASP A 60 -6.53 11.41 9.53
CA ASP A 60 -6.47 12.24 10.73
C ASP A 60 -5.02 12.61 11.06
N VAL A 61 -4.81 13.13 12.28
CA VAL A 61 -3.48 13.55 12.77
C VAL A 61 -2.54 12.37 13.05
N ALA A 62 -3.07 11.18 13.34
CA ALA A 62 -2.32 10.00 13.72
C ALA A 62 -2.03 9.08 12.54
N ALA A 63 -2.98 8.92 11.61
CA ALA A 63 -2.90 7.97 10.52
C ALA A 63 -3.73 8.37 9.29
N ALA A 64 -3.41 7.73 8.17
CA ALA A 64 -4.23 7.74 6.96
C ALA A 64 -4.67 6.32 6.62
N ARG A 65 -5.95 6.15 6.27
CA ARG A 65 -6.50 4.95 5.64
C ARG A 65 -6.41 5.11 4.13
N LEU A 66 -5.73 4.17 3.48
CA LEU A 66 -5.61 4.14 2.04
C LEU A 66 -6.26 2.89 1.46
N ILE A 67 -6.88 3.05 0.30
CA ILE A 67 -7.46 1.94 -0.46
C ILE A 67 -6.89 1.95 -1.87
N TRP A 68 -6.53 0.77 -2.35
CA TRP A 68 -6.31 0.51 -3.75
C TRP A 68 -7.48 -0.33 -4.28
N TYR A 69 -8.01 0.05 -5.43
CA TYR A 69 -9.13 -0.67 -6.07
C TYR A 69 -8.64 -1.40 -7.32
N PRO A 70 -9.08 -2.64 -7.53
CA PRO A 70 -8.75 -3.40 -8.72
C PRO A 70 -9.37 -2.78 -9.97
N GLY A 71 -8.71 -2.94 -11.12
CA GLY A 71 -9.16 -2.36 -12.39
C GLY A 71 -8.96 -0.85 -12.52
N GLN A 72 -8.26 -0.19 -11.59
CA GLN A 72 -7.82 1.18 -11.79
C GLN A 72 -6.72 1.22 -12.86
N THR A 73 -7.05 1.73 -14.04
CA THR A 73 -6.04 2.14 -15.02
C THR A 73 -5.24 3.28 -14.39
N ALA A 74 -3.94 3.08 -14.16
CA ALA A 74 -3.06 4.14 -13.68
C ALA A 74 -3.17 5.33 -14.66
N ALA A 75 -3.63 6.48 -14.17
CA ALA A 75 -3.64 7.70 -14.96
C ALA A 75 -2.18 8.11 -15.21
N PHE A 76 -1.79 8.15 -16.49
CA PHE A 76 -0.49 8.61 -16.96
C PHE A 76 -0.45 10.13 -17.05
#